data_AF-A0A535J9E8-F1
#
_entry.id   AF-A0A535J9E8-F1
#
_cell.length_a   1.000
_cell.length_b   1.000
_cell.length_c   1.000
_cell.angle_alpha   90.00
_cell.angle_beta   90.00
_cell.angle_gamma   90.00
#
_symmetry.space_group_name_H-M   'P 1'
#
loop_
_entity.id
_entity.type
_entity.pdbx_description
1 polymer ?
#
loop_
_entity_poly.entity_id
_entity_poly.type
_entity_poly.pdbx_seq_one_letter_code
_entity_poly.pdbx_strand_id
1 'polypeptide(L)'
;MKNAHFNLSGTVIKKPSYYPVTGDGVLQRTPREALLMNLRVQTYTSMGVLKIQEVTIGGKLYTRVGTGRWTSQRTTDSPVAPTTYVGEEIIDGTMVWHARSTSAKSTYDIWVREDDGYVVKLGYAGTSGNFTMTFDTYNKSRAITAP
;
A
#
# COMPACT_ATOMS: atom_id res chain seq x y z
N MET A 1 10.19 -1.88 -13.24
CA MET A 1 9.10 -2.75 -12.74
C MET A 1 7.77 -2.42 -13.43
N LYS A 2 7.04 -3.42 -13.92
CA LYS A 2 5.66 -3.31 -14.46
C LYS A 2 4.61 -3.43 -13.36
N ASN A 3 4.72 -4.46 -12.53
CA ASN A 3 3.90 -4.65 -11.33
C ASN A 3 4.70 -5.42 -10.27
N ALA A 4 4.21 -5.42 -9.03
CA ALA A 4 4.74 -6.26 -7.97
C ALA A 4 3.69 -6.59 -6.93
N HIS A 5 3.74 -7.83 -6.44
CA HIS A 5 2.99 -8.29 -5.29
C HIS A 5 3.68 -7.83 -4.01
N PHE A 6 2.88 -7.53 -2.98
CA PHE A 6 3.37 -7.22 -1.65
C PHE A 6 2.52 -7.86 -0.56
N ASN A 7 3.15 -8.12 0.58
CA ASN A 7 2.47 -8.39 1.83
C ASN A 7 2.33 -7.09 2.62
N LEU A 8 1.19 -6.88 3.28
CA LEU A 8 0.88 -5.69 4.05
C LEU A 8 0.71 -6.03 5.53
N SER A 9 1.28 -5.20 6.40
CA SER A 9 1.01 -5.21 7.83
C SER A 9 0.92 -3.78 8.38
N GLY A 10 0.22 -3.59 9.49
CA GLY A 10 0.15 -2.28 10.13
C GLY A 10 -1.04 -2.11 11.06
N THR A 11 -1.47 -0.86 11.23
CA THR A 11 -2.58 -0.47 12.09
C THR A 11 -3.45 0.58 11.41
N VAL A 12 -4.75 0.36 11.36
CA VAL A 12 -5.75 1.38 11.02
C VAL A 12 -6.12 2.16 12.28
N ILE A 13 -6.08 3.49 12.20
CA ILE A 13 -6.41 4.39 13.31
C ILE A 13 -7.78 5.00 13.07
N LYS A 14 -8.73 4.69 13.95
CA LYS A 14 -10.03 5.36 14.04
C LYS A 14 -10.24 5.75 15.49
N LYS A 15 -9.72 6.93 15.85
CA LYS A 15 -9.62 7.38 17.25
C LYS A 15 -10.97 7.25 17.99
N PRO A 16 -10.95 6.74 19.24
CA PRO A 16 -9.78 6.36 20.04
C PRO A 16 -9.23 4.94 19.78
N SER A 17 -9.76 4.22 18.79
CA SER A 17 -9.44 2.81 18.53
C SER A 17 -8.34 2.60 17.49
N TYR A 18 -7.61 1.49 17.65
CA TYR A 18 -6.47 1.08 16.83
C TYR A 18 -6.66 -0.37 16.41
N TYR A 19 -6.76 -0.62 15.11
CA TYR A 19 -7.10 -1.93 14.57
C TYR A 19 -5.92 -2.50 13.80
N PRO A 20 -5.31 -3.62 14.25
CA PRO A 20 -4.31 -4.31 13.47
C PRO A 20 -4.85 -4.66 12.09
N VAL A 21 -4.05 -4.44 11.06
CA VAL A 21 -4.36 -4.84 9.69
C VAL A 21 -3.24 -5.68 9.12
N THR A 22 -3.64 -6.73 8.43
CA THR A 22 -2.75 -7.54 7.60
C THR A 22 -3.36 -7.66 6.22
N GLY A 23 -2.58 -8.05 5.22
CA GLY A 23 -3.10 -8.22 3.89
C GLY A 23 -2.03 -8.51 2.87
N ASP A 24 -2.45 -8.43 1.62
CA ASP A 24 -1.61 -8.54 0.45
C ASP A 24 -2.16 -7.62 -0.64
N GLY A 25 -1.41 -7.49 -1.72
CA GLY A 25 -1.86 -6.67 -2.82
C GLY A 25 -0.92 -6.70 -4.01
N VAL A 26 -1.27 -5.88 -5.00
CA VAL A 26 -0.47 -5.67 -6.20
C VAL A 26 -0.36 -4.19 -6.47
N LEU A 27 0.87 -3.70 -6.61
CA LEU A 27 1.17 -2.39 -7.18
C LEU A 27 1.45 -2.58 -8.68
N GLN A 28 0.76 -1.83 -9.53
CA GLN A 28 0.99 -1.79 -10.97
C GLN A 28 1.43 -0.39 -11.38
N ARG A 29 2.51 -0.31 -12.16
CA ARG A 29 3.01 0.93 -12.77
C ARG A 29 2.70 1.03 -14.26
N THR A 30 2.68 -0.10 -14.97
CA THR A 30 2.39 -0.14 -16.41
C THR A 30 1.37 -1.23 -16.75
N PRO A 31 0.52 -1.05 -17.80
CA PRO A 31 0.45 0.12 -18.70
C PRO A 31 -0.23 1.35 -18.08
N ARG A 32 -0.87 1.20 -16.92
CA ARG A 32 -1.42 2.30 -16.13
C ARG A 32 -1.15 2.05 -14.65
N GLU A 33 -1.04 3.12 -13.88
CA GLU A 33 -0.91 3.03 -12.44
C GLU A 33 -2.19 2.48 -11.82
N ALA A 34 -2.01 1.50 -10.93
CA ALA A 34 -3.09 0.92 -10.15
C ALA A 34 -2.56 0.27 -8.87
N LEU A 35 -3.43 0.20 -7.86
CA LEU A 35 -3.18 -0.48 -6.61
C LEU A 35 -4.36 -1.39 -6.29
N LEU A 36 -4.10 -2.64 -5.97
CA LEU A 36 -5.06 -3.60 -5.42
C LEU A 36 -4.60 -3.96 -4.01
N MET A 37 -5.50 -3.93 -3.04
CA MET A 37 -5.25 -4.37 -1.67
C MET A 37 -6.34 -5.31 -1.20
N ASN A 38 -5.94 -6.41 -0.58
CA ASN A 38 -6.80 -7.34 0.14
C ASN A 38 -6.44 -7.26 1.64
N LEU A 39 -7.27 -6.60 2.41
CA LEU A 39 -7.03 -6.29 3.82
C LEU A 39 -7.88 -7.17 4.75
N ARG A 40 -7.28 -7.55 5.87
CA ARG A 40 -7.91 -8.19 7.02
C ARG A 40 -7.68 -7.29 8.24
N VAL A 41 -8.72 -6.58 8.64
CA VAL A 41 -8.69 -5.68 9.80
C VAL A 41 -9.25 -6.43 11.00
N GLN A 42 -8.42 -6.60 12.03
CA GLN A 42 -8.85 -7.20 13.29
C GLN A 42 -9.69 -6.18 14.06
N THR A 43 -10.99 -6.45 14.23
CA THR A 43 -11.88 -5.61 15.04
C THR A 43 -12.07 -6.22 16.42
N TYR A 44 -12.23 -5.38 17.45
CA TYR A 44 -12.56 -5.82 18.81
C TYR A 44 -14.08 -5.96 19.04
N THR A 45 -14.85 -6.02 17.96
CA THR A 45 -16.31 -6.14 18.00
C THR A 45 -16.73 -7.57 17.67
N SER A 46 -18.01 -7.90 17.86
CA SER A 46 -18.58 -9.20 17.46
C SER A 46 -18.42 -9.53 15.96
N MET A 47 -18.06 -8.54 15.12
CA MET A 47 -17.75 -8.75 13.71
C MET A 47 -16.43 -9.49 13.47
N GLY A 48 -15.55 -9.60 14.48
CA GLY A 48 -14.28 -10.31 14.35
C GLY A 48 -13.35 -9.66 13.31
N VAL A 49 -13.04 -10.37 12.23
CA VAL A 49 -12.16 -9.91 11.16
C VAL A 49 -12.96 -9.28 10.03
N LEU A 50 -12.73 -7.99 9.77
CA LEU A 50 -13.29 -7.31 8.62
C LEU A 50 -12.38 -7.53 7.40
N LYS A 51 -12.93 -8.12 6.33
CA LYS A 51 -12.24 -8.26 5.04
C LYS A 51 -12.58 -7.07 4.16
N ILE A 52 -11.58 -6.34 3.70
CA ILE A 52 -11.76 -5.17 2.82
C ILE A 52 -10.94 -5.41 1.55
N GLN A 53 -11.54 -5.18 0.39
CA GLN A 53 -10.80 -5.10 -0.88
C GLN A 53 -10.85 -3.66 -1.39
N GLU A 54 -9.70 -3.16 -1.80
CA GLU A 54 -9.58 -1.83 -2.40
C GLU A 54 -8.89 -1.93 -3.76
N VAL A 55 -9.43 -1.23 -4.75
CA VAL A 55 -8.82 -1.05 -6.07
C VAL A 55 -8.75 0.44 -6.37
N THR A 56 -7.54 0.98 -6.50
CA THR A 56 -7.34 2.33 -7.00
C THR A 56 -6.87 2.26 -8.44
N ILE A 57 -7.66 2.79 -9.37
CA ILE A 57 -7.34 2.74 -10.80
C ILE A 57 -8.05 3.84 -11.57
N GLY A 58 -7.30 4.58 -12.40
CA GLY A 58 -7.87 5.68 -13.19
C GLY A 58 -8.52 6.78 -12.36
N GLY A 59 -7.94 7.14 -11.21
CA GLY A 59 -8.45 8.20 -10.31
C GLY A 59 -9.73 7.84 -9.56
N LYS A 60 -10.08 6.56 -9.50
CA LYS A 60 -11.20 6.04 -8.70
C LYS A 60 -10.70 5.02 -7.70
N LEU A 61 -11.21 5.12 -6.48
CA LEU A 61 -11.09 4.11 -5.43
C LEU A 61 -12.39 3.30 -5.43
N TYR A 62 -12.26 2.00 -5.61
CA TYR A 62 -13.34 1.03 -5.44
C TYR A 62 -13.10 0.28 -4.14
N THR A 63 -14.13 0.15 -3.32
CA THR A 63 -14.04 -0.54 -2.02
C THR A 63 -15.13 -1.59 -1.93
N ARG A 64 -14.78 -2.77 -1.40
CA ARG A 64 -15.72 -3.84 -1.05
C ARG A 64 -15.43 -4.33 0.35
N VAL A 65 -16.48 -4.48 1.15
CA VAL A 65 -16.38 -5.04 2.50
C VAL A 65 -17.05 -6.42 2.53
N GLY A 66 -16.30 -7.44 2.94
CA GLY A 66 -16.74 -8.83 2.95
C GLY A 66 -17.24 -9.27 1.57
N THR A 67 -18.48 -9.79 1.53
CA THR A 67 -19.16 -10.19 0.29
C THR A 67 -20.09 -9.10 -0.27
N GLY A 68 -20.10 -7.90 0.32
CA GLY A 68 -20.95 -6.79 -0.06
C GLY A 68 -20.74 -6.29 -1.50
N ARG A 69 -21.51 -5.28 -1.91
CA ARG A 69 -21.36 -4.66 -3.23
C ARG A 69 -20.14 -3.73 -3.25
N TRP A 70 -19.54 -3.56 -4.43
CA TRP A 70 -18.53 -2.54 -4.65
C TRP A 70 -19.15 -1.14 -4.52
N THR A 71 -18.47 -0.26 -3.83
CA THR A 71 -18.71 1.18 -3.85
C THR A 71 -17.55 1.86 -4.57
N SER A 72 -17.78 3.05 -5.12
CA SER A 72 -16.73 3.79 -5.81
C SER A 72 -16.78 5.28 -5.49
N GLN A 73 -15.62 5.90 -5.37
CA GLN A 73 -15.48 7.35 -5.25
C GLN A 73 -14.28 7.82 -6.07
N ARG A 74 -14.28 9.11 -6.46
CA ARG A 74 -13.07 9.73 -7.02
C ARG A 74 -12.03 9.85 -5.91
N THR A 75 -10.78 9.62 -6.26
CA THR A 75 -9.64 9.86 -5.38
C THR A 75 -8.57 10.63 -6.15
N THR A 76 -7.93 11.56 -5.47
CA THR A 76 -6.72 12.26 -5.91
C THR A 76 -5.52 11.88 -5.05
N ASP A 77 -5.65 10.80 -4.27
CA ASP A 77 -4.60 10.36 -3.36
C ASP A 77 -3.43 9.81 -4.17
N SER A 78 -2.43 10.68 -4.32
CA SER A 78 -1.11 10.34 -4.82
C SER A 78 -0.11 11.02 -3.88
N PRO A 79 1.00 10.37 -3.49
CA PRO A 79 2.04 11.02 -2.72
C PRO A 79 2.69 12.11 -3.59
N VAL A 80 2.12 13.32 -3.52
CA VAL A 80 2.63 14.54 -4.18
C VAL A 80 3.58 15.34 -3.29
N ALA A 81 3.97 14.78 -2.15
CA ALA A 81 4.94 15.42 -1.26
C ALA A 81 6.35 15.38 -1.87
N PRO A 82 7.18 16.42 -1.66
CA PRO A 82 8.58 16.39 -2.07
C PRO A 82 9.27 15.13 -1.53
N THR A 83 9.95 14.41 -2.40
CA THR A 83 10.70 13.20 -2.05
C THR A 83 12.16 13.56 -1.86
N THR A 84 12.69 13.26 -0.68
CA THR A 84 14.09 13.47 -0.31
C THR A 84 14.80 12.14 -0.20
N TYR A 85 16.04 12.08 -0.69
CA TYR A 85 16.94 10.98 -0.41
C TYR A 85 17.27 10.93 1.08
N VAL A 86 17.25 9.74 1.68
CA VAL A 86 17.57 9.53 3.11
C VAL A 86 18.93 8.86 3.26
N GLY A 87 19.21 7.83 2.45
CA GLY A 87 20.49 7.11 2.47
C GLY A 87 20.40 5.72 1.86
N GLU A 88 21.49 4.97 1.95
CA GLU A 88 21.61 3.58 1.57
C GLU A 88 21.37 2.63 2.76
N GLU A 89 20.74 1.49 2.52
CA GLU A 89 20.53 0.43 3.51
C GLU A 89 20.72 -0.97 2.89
N ILE A 90 20.85 -1.99 3.74
CA ILE A 90 20.80 -3.40 3.34
C ILE A 90 19.54 -4.04 3.95
N ILE A 91 18.65 -4.55 3.09
CA ILE A 91 17.44 -5.28 3.49
C ILE A 91 17.53 -6.69 2.92
N ASP A 92 17.49 -7.70 3.79
CA ASP A 92 17.56 -9.12 3.42
C ASP A 92 18.72 -9.44 2.45
N GLY A 93 19.89 -8.82 2.68
CA GLY A 93 21.08 -8.97 1.85
C GLY A 93 21.06 -8.17 0.54
N THR A 94 20.06 -7.34 0.31
CA THR A 94 19.92 -6.49 -0.87
C THR A 94 20.24 -5.03 -0.55
N MET A 95 21.12 -4.41 -1.34
CA MET A 95 21.41 -2.97 -1.24
C MET A 95 20.22 -2.16 -1.76
N VAL A 96 19.80 -1.14 -1.01
CA VAL A 96 18.65 -0.31 -1.35
C VAL A 96 18.90 1.17 -1.09
N TRP A 97 18.33 2.02 -1.95
CA TRP A 97 18.14 3.43 -1.66
C TRP A 97 16.86 3.64 -0.86
N HIS A 98 16.97 4.40 0.22
CA HIS A 98 15.85 4.89 1.00
C HIS A 98 15.53 6.33 0.62
N ALA A 99 14.26 6.59 0.29
CA ALA A 99 13.73 7.93 0.09
C ALA A 99 12.45 8.14 0.93
N ARG A 100 12.18 9.40 1.27
CA ARG A 100 11.06 9.81 2.10
C ARG A 100 10.32 10.98 1.51
N SER A 101 8.99 10.95 1.58
CA SER A 101 8.11 12.06 1.24
C SER A 101 7.24 12.41 2.44
N THR A 102 7.35 13.64 2.93
CA THR A 102 6.62 14.11 4.12
C THR A 102 5.65 15.22 3.75
N SER A 103 4.40 15.07 4.17
CA SER A 103 3.36 16.09 4.10
C SER A 103 2.89 16.49 5.51
N ALA A 104 2.01 17.48 5.60
CA ALA A 104 1.40 17.87 6.88
C ALA A 104 0.60 16.75 7.56
N LYS A 105 0.18 15.71 6.82
CA LYS A 105 -0.73 14.67 7.33
C LYS A 105 -0.13 13.27 7.36
N SER A 106 0.97 13.05 6.63
CA SER A 106 1.57 11.73 6.50
C SER A 106 3.01 11.78 6.05
N THR A 107 3.73 10.72 6.39
CA THR A 107 5.06 10.38 5.87
C THR A 107 4.94 9.10 5.04
N TYR A 108 5.62 9.10 3.90
CA TYR A 108 5.81 7.93 3.05
C TYR A 108 7.30 7.64 2.96
N ASP A 109 7.67 6.39 3.18
CA ASP A 109 9.03 5.89 3.01
C ASP A 109 9.02 4.86 1.89
N ILE A 110 10.06 4.88 1.05
CA ILE A 110 10.24 3.91 -0.03
C ILE A 110 11.68 3.42 -0.03
N TRP A 111 11.85 2.10 -0.10
CA TRP A 111 13.13 1.46 -0.29
C TRP A 111 13.14 0.80 -1.67
N VAL A 112 14.17 1.11 -2.46
CA VAL A 112 14.29 0.70 -3.86
C VAL A 112 15.63 0.02 -4.06
N ARG A 113 15.66 -1.16 -4.68
CA ARG A 113 16.92 -1.85 -4.97
C ARG A 113 17.78 -1.04 -5.91
N GLU A 114 19.07 -0.99 -5.61
CA GLU A 114 20.04 -0.24 -6.42
C GLU A 114 20.28 -0.88 -7.79
N ASP A 115 20.12 -2.20 -7.89
CA ASP A 115 20.45 -2.98 -9.09
C ASP A 115 19.46 -2.76 -10.25
N ASP A 116 18.16 -2.75 -9.96
CA ASP A 116 17.11 -2.70 -10.98
C ASP A 116 15.99 -1.68 -10.72
N GLY A 117 16.09 -0.92 -9.63
CA GLY A 117 15.12 0.11 -9.29
C GLY A 117 13.78 -0.44 -8.82
N TYR A 118 13.71 -1.70 -8.35
CA TYR A 118 12.45 -2.28 -7.89
C TYR A 118 12.19 -1.92 -6.43
N VAL A 119 10.94 -1.61 -6.13
CA VAL A 119 10.53 -1.27 -4.77
C VAL A 119 10.54 -2.53 -3.91
N VAL A 120 11.28 -2.53 -2.81
CA VAL A 120 11.29 -3.66 -1.86
C VAL A 120 10.34 -3.44 -0.69
N LYS A 121 10.16 -2.18 -0.31
CA LYS A 121 9.36 -1.81 0.86
C LYS A 121 8.75 -0.44 0.67
N LEU A 122 7.51 -0.30 1.12
CA LEU A 122 6.85 1.00 1.34
C LEU A 122 6.42 1.11 2.79
N GLY A 123 6.73 2.23 3.42
CA GLY A 123 6.22 2.63 4.72
C GLY A 123 5.23 3.76 4.55
N TYR A 124 4.12 3.71 5.27
CA TYR A 124 3.20 4.81 5.44
C TYR A 124 2.98 5.04 6.93
N ALA A 125 3.04 6.30 7.34
CA ALA A 125 2.59 6.73 8.65
C ALA A 125 1.75 8.00 8.51
N GLY A 126 0.52 7.98 9.02
CA GLY A 126 -0.39 9.12 8.94
C GLY A 126 -1.47 9.08 10.01
N THR A 127 -2.37 10.06 9.95
CA THR A 127 -3.45 10.20 10.95
C THR A 127 -4.48 9.07 10.91
N SER A 128 -4.60 8.39 9.77
CA SER A 128 -5.52 7.26 9.54
C SER A 128 -4.89 5.89 9.77
N GLY A 129 -3.57 5.80 9.95
CA GLY A 129 -2.90 4.52 10.14
C GLY A 129 -1.40 4.53 9.93
N ASN A 130 -0.80 3.37 10.17
CA ASN A 130 0.54 3.02 9.73
C ASN A 130 0.47 1.73 8.93
N PHE A 131 1.19 1.66 7.81
CA PHE A 131 1.24 0.48 6.97
C PHE A 131 2.67 0.24 6.51
N THR A 132 3.06 -1.03 6.44
CA THR A 132 4.27 -1.49 5.76
C THR A 132 3.83 -2.45 4.67
N MET A 133 4.29 -2.21 3.45
CA MET A 133 4.16 -3.12 2.32
C MET A 133 5.55 -3.67 2.01
N THR A 134 5.73 -5.00 2.03
CA THR A 134 6.98 -5.67 1.66
C THR A 134 6.76 -6.45 0.37
N PHE A 135 7.56 -6.15 -0.65
CA PHE A 135 7.40 -6.68 -2.00
C PHE A 135 8.23 -7.95 -2.20
N ASP A 136 7.60 -9.00 -2.75
CA ASP A 136 8.22 -10.32 -2.88
C ASP A 136 8.30 -10.83 -4.33
N THR A 137 7.35 -10.43 -5.19
CA THR A 137 7.21 -10.97 -6.54
C THR A 137 7.01 -9.84 -7.54
N TYR A 138 7.79 -9.84 -8.62
CA TYR A 138 7.82 -8.74 -9.58
C TYR A 138 7.46 -9.20 -10.99
N ASN A 139 6.64 -8.41 -11.68
CA ASN A 139 6.23 -8.60 -13.07
C ASN A 139 5.50 -9.93 -13.37
N LYS A 140 5.00 -10.61 -12.34
CA LYS A 140 4.23 -11.87 -12.47
C LYS A 140 2.75 -11.72 -12.17
N SER A 141 2.34 -10.58 -11.63
CA SER A 141 0.92 -10.34 -11.29
C SER A 141 0.12 -10.06 -12.54
N ARG A 142 -1.16 -10.48 -12.52
CA ARG A 142 -2.12 -10.11 -13.56
C ARG A 142 -2.36 -8.60 -13.55
N ALA A 143 -2.73 -8.06 -14.72
CA ALA A 143 -3.08 -6.66 -14.82
C ALA A 143 -4.32 -6.34 -13.97
N ILE A 144 -4.27 -5.22 -13.25
CA ILE A 144 -5.39 -4.77 -12.41
C ILE A 144 -6.47 -4.14 -13.30
N THR A 145 -7.70 -4.61 -13.10
CA THR A 145 -8.91 -4.11 -13.79
C THR A 145 -9.83 -3.43 -12.79
N ALA A 146 -10.70 -2.54 -13.27
CA ALA A 146 -11.74 -1.97 -12.43
C ALA A 146 -12.78 -3.07 -12.14
N PRO A 147 -13.33 -3.14 -10.92
CA PRO A 147 -14.39 -4.09 -10.57
C PRO A 147 -15.72 -3.86 -11.31
#